data_AF-A0A2M9ZGJ7-F1
#
_entry.id   AF-A0A2M9ZGJ7-F1
#
_cell.length_a   1.000
_cell.length_b   1.000
_cell.length_c   1.000
_cell.angle_alpha   90.00
_cell.angle_beta   90.00
_cell.angle_gamma   90.00
#
_symmetry.space_group_name_H-M   'P 1'
#
loop_
_entity.id
_entity.type
_entity.pdbx_description
1 polymer ?
#
loop_
_entity_poly.entity_id
_entity_poly.type
_entity_poly.pdbx_seq_one_letter_code
_entity_poly.pdbx_strand_id
1 'polypeptide(L)'
;MGVMWAESFLRVVDASGIILKRICTLFLLPLHFYFCSSEVLVYPTHQKIKDGSQGYGVLRIELDNRSEVNYEEIKIQKLCLFLKGQGSMDECGNEDFLNGQMLNGNTSFEIRLPTGVYEGKLKATGGKFVESVGIGGVFQNSANAKGLNTNCKVETDLFEKFICEGLTIRSNYPTLLRIIITNRRDSHWAVSIGLAIFTIGIIIIPPSVRHADIEIVYPK
;
A
#
# COMPACT_ATOMS: atom_id res chain seq x y z
N MET A 1 3.78 38.98 25.14
CA MET A 1 3.77 37.92 26.17
C MET A 1 3.05 36.72 25.57
N GLY A 2 3.81 35.69 25.21
CA GLY A 2 3.29 34.49 24.57
C GLY A 2 2.68 33.53 25.58
N VAL A 3 1.55 32.93 25.22
CA VAL A 3 0.92 31.88 26.02
C VAL A 3 1.16 30.56 25.28
N MET A 4 2.13 29.79 25.78
CA MET A 4 2.30 28.36 25.47
C MET A 4 1.17 27.59 26.14
N TRP A 5 0.40 26.83 25.37
CA TRP A 5 -0.46 25.78 25.91
C TRP A 5 0.11 24.42 25.51
N ALA A 6 0.31 23.57 26.52
CA ALA A 6 0.86 22.24 26.40
C ALA A 6 -0.22 21.26 25.89
N GLU A 7 0.07 20.57 24.79
CA GLU A 7 -0.72 19.43 24.34
C GLU A 7 -0.32 18.18 25.13
N SER A 8 -1.32 17.57 25.77
CA SER A 8 -1.18 16.29 26.47
C SER A 8 -1.53 15.16 25.51
N PHE A 9 -0.60 14.24 25.27
CA PHE A 9 -0.84 13.01 24.51
C PHE A 9 -1.47 11.93 25.41
N LEU A 10 -2.67 11.48 25.05
CA LEU A 10 -3.29 10.28 25.64
C LEU A 10 -3.29 9.16 24.59
N ARG A 11 -2.39 8.18 24.75
CA ARG A 11 -2.37 6.94 23.97
C ARG A 11 -3.29 5.92 24.64
N VAL A 12 -4.36 5.51 23.95
CA VAL A 12 -5.09 4.28 24.30
C VAL A 12 -4.31 3.12 23.69
N VAL A 13 -3.60 2.38 24.54
CA VAL A 13 -2.92 1.13 24.20
C VAL A 13 -3.84 -0.01 24.63
N ASP A 14 -4.25 -0.82 23.67
CA ASP A 14 -4.98 -2.05 23.92
C ASP A 14 -4.13 -3.01 24.78
N ALA A 15 -4.73 -3.55 25.84
CA ALA A 15 -4.03 -3.99 27.05
C ALA A 15 -3.40 -5.39 26.97
N SER A 16 -3.19 -5.95 25.78
CA SER A 16 -2.69 -7.32 25.59
C SER A 16 -1.21 -7.42 25.19
N GLY A 17 -0.50 -6.28 25.04
CA GLY A 17 0.93 -6.23 24.65
C GLY A 17 1.90 -5.71 25.72
N ILE A 18 1.49 -5.60 26.99
CA ILE A 18 2.23 -4.81 28.00
C ILE A 18 3.44 -5.54 28.60
N ILE A 19 3.59 -6.85 28.44
CA ILE A 19 4.66 -7.58 29.14
C ILE A 19 6.00 -7.60 28.37
N LEU A 20 6.03 -7.41 27.05
CA LEU A 20 7.28 -7.47 26.27
C LEU A 20 7.99 -6.11 26.06
N LYS A 21 7.54 -5.04 26.73
CA LYS A 21 8.07 -3.68 26.51
C LYS A 21 9.17 -3.23 27.47
N ARG A 22 9.57 -4.07 28.44
CA ARG A 22 10.50 -3.68 29.53
C ARG A 22 11.87 -4.33 29.53
N ILE A 23 12.27 -5.05 28.47
CA ILE A 23 13.60 -5.68 28.36
C ILE A 23 14.33 -5.13 27.12
N CYS A 24 14.45 -3.81 27.00
CA CYS A 24 15.30 -3.21 25.97
C CYS A 24 16.29 -2.17 26.54
N THR A 25 16.36 -2.02 27.86
CA THR A 25 17.18 -1.00 28.52
C THR A 25 17.72 -1.52 29.83
N LEU A 26 18.63 -2.49 29.77
CA LEU A 26 19.62 -2.75 30.83
C LEU A 26 20.54 -3.89 30.41
N PHE A 27 21.47 -3.64 29.49
CA PHE A 27 22.80 -4.25 29.56
C PHE A 27 23.80 -3.35 28.83
N LEU A 28 24.75 -2.85 29.62
CA LEU A 28 25.87 -2.00 29.25
C LEU A 28 26.72 -2.66 28.16
N LEU A 29 26.86 -2.03 26.99
CA LEU A 29 28.00 -2.15 26.07
C LEU A 29 27.98 -0.97 25.07
N PRO A 30 29.09 -0.24 24.84
CA PRO A 30 29.10 0.96 24.03
C PRO A 30 29.45 0.62 22.58
N LEU A 31 28.58 -0.08 21.85
CA LEU A 31 28.69 -0.23 20.39
C LEU A 31 27.50 -1.06 19.92
N HIS A 32 26.48 -0.37 19.42
CA HIS A 32 25.62 -0.71 18.28
C HIS A 32 24.36 0.14 18.38
N PHE A 33 24.17 1.00 17.38
CA PHE A 33 22.96 1.77 17.16
C PHE A 33 21.76 0.82 17.00
N TYR A 34 21.01 0.59 18.08
CA TYR A 34 19.69 -0.04 17.98
C TYR A 34 18.66 1.05 17.68
N PHE A 35 18.41 1.28 16.39
CA PHE A 35 17.21 1.97 15.93
C PHE A 35 16.02 1.01 16.14
N CYS A 36 15.29 1.22 17.23
CA CYS A 36 13.98 0.61 17.42
C CYS A 36 12.94 1.54 16.77
N SER A 37 12.79 1.47 15.43
CA SER A 37 11.66 2.12 14.75
C SER A 37 10.47 1.16 14.77
N SER A 38 9.40 1.55 15.46
CA SER A 38 8.12 0.87 15.36
C SER A 38 7.17 1.77 14.59
N GLU A 39 7.23 1.68 13.27
CA GLU A 39 6.29 2.37 12.40
C GLU A 39 5.02 1.53 12.30
N VAL A 40 4.00 2.04 12.99
CA VAL A 40 2.62 1.58 12.94
C VAL A 40 2.00 2.11 11.65
N LEU A 41 1.08 1.34 11.05
CA LEU A 41 0.26 1.79 9.93
C LEU A 41 -0.53 3.04 10.39
N VAL A 42 -0.03 4.24 10.08
CA VAL A 42 -0.68 5.51 10.45
C VAL A 42 -1.74 5.79 9.40
N TYR A 43 -2.98 5.45 9.72
CA TYR A 43 -4.11 6.09 9.08
C TYR A 43 -4.12 7.57 9.50
N PRO A 44 -4.48 8.52 8.63
CA PRO A 44 -4.79 9.87 9.06
C PRO A 44 -6.10 9.83 9.88
N THR A 45 -6.03 9.40 11.14
CA THR A 45 -7.16 9.32 12.08
C THR A 45 -7.57 10.71 12.62
N HIS A 46 -6.94 11.79 12.14
CA HIS A 46 -7.15 13.16 12.61
C HIS A 46 -7.68 14.12 11.52
N GLN A 47 -8.45 13.63 10.55
CA GLN A 47 -9.32 14.55 9.81
C GLN A 47 -10.53 14.84 10.68
N LYS A 48 -10.67 16.10 11.13
CA LYS A 48 -11.88 16.61 11.79
C LYS A 48 -13.03 16.51 10.81
N ILE A 49 -13.70 15.35 10.79
CA ILE A 49 -14.97 15.16 10.09
C ILE A 49 -15.92 16.18 10.71
N LYS A 50 -16.36 17.17 9.92
CA LYS A 50 -17.38 18.11 10.38
C LYS A 50 -18.65 17.31 10.63
N ASP A 51 -19.03 17.30 11.90
CA ASP A 51 -20.15 16.58 12.50
C ASP A 51 -21.44 16.62 11.67
N GLY A 52 -22.13 15.49 11.57
CA GLY A 52 -23.59 15.48 11.45
C GLY A 52 -24.25 14.39 10.59
N SER A 53 -23.62 13.88 9.52
CA SER A 53 -24.36 12.98 8.59
C SER A 53 -23.54 12.04 7.71
N GLN A 54 -22.21 12.00 7.82
CA GLN A 54 -21.40 11.15 6.94
C GLN A 54 -21.34 9.73 7.50
N GLY A 55 -22.06 8.81 6.85
CA GLY A 55 -21.96 7.39 7.12
C GLY A 55 -20.57 6.84 6.76
N TYR A 56 -20.23 5.65 7.28
CA TYR A 56 -18.97 4.97 6.98
C TYR A 56 -19.19 3.88 5.92
N GLY A 57 -18.22 3.74 5.03
CA GLY A 57 -18.11 2.61 4.10
C GLY A 57 -16.89 1.75 4.41
N VAL A 58 -16.73 0.67 3.65
CA VAL A 58 -15.58 -0.23 3.77
C VAL A 58 -14.83 -0.23 2.45
N LEU A 59 -13.55 0.07 2.47
CA LEU A 59 -12.64 -0.28 1.38
C LEU A 59 -12.11 -1.69 1.67
N ARG A 60 -12.41 -2.64 0.79
CA ARG A 60 -11.86 -3.99 0.86
C ARG A 60 -10.82 -4.16 -0.24
N ILE A 61 -9.62 -4.60 0.12
CA ILE A 61 -8.54 -4.94 -0.81
C ILE A 61 -8.36 -6.45 -0.84
N GLU A 62 -8.41 -7.04 -2.03
CA GLU A 62 -8.31 -8.49 -2.23
C GLU A 62 -7.28 -8.82 -3.31
N LEU A 63 -6.68 -10.01 -3.19
CA LEU A 63 -5.77 -10.58 -4.17
C LEU A 63 -6.49 -11.65 -5.00
N ASP A 64 -6.48 -11.50 -6.31
CA ASP A 64 -6.98 -12.51 -7.27
C ASP A 64 -5.81 -13.02 -8.10
N ASN A 65 -5.35 -14.24 -7.81
CA ASN A 65 -4.26 -14.86 -8.56
C ASN A 65 -4.83 -15.65 -9.75
N ARG A 66 -4.76 -15.07 -10.94
CA ARG A 66 -5.13 -15.73 -12.21
C ARG A 66 -3.92 -16.33 -12.92
N SER A 67 -2.76 -16.34 -12.27
CA SER A 67 -1.57 -16.93 -12.85
C SER A 67 -1.51 -18.45 -12.60
N GLU A 68 -0.76 -19.16 -13.44
CA GLU A 68 -0.46 -20.59 -13.23
C GLU A 68 0.46 -20.85 -12.02
N VAL A 69 1.08 -19.79 -11.48
CA VAL A 69 2.03 -19.87 -10.36
C VAL A 69 1.31 -19.48 -9.07
N ASN A 70 1.44 -20.28 -8.02
CA ASN A 70 0.86 -19.92 -6.73
C ASN A 70 1.73 -18.84 -6.05
N TYR A 71 1.30 -17.58 -6.18
CA TYR A 71 1.78 -16.47 -5.37
C TYR A 71 1.06 -16.51 -4.03
N GLU A 72 1.76 -17.00 -3.02
CA GLU A 72 1.21 -17.18 -1.68
C GLU A 72 0.90 -15.83 -1.03
N GLU A 73 1.71 -14.80 -1.31
CA GLU A 73 1.65 -13.51 -0.63
C GLU A 73 2.07 -12.34 -1.54
N ILE A 74 1.32 -11.23 -1.44
CA ILE A 74 1.71 -9.89 -1.87
C ILE A 74 1.79 -9.00 -0.63
N LYS A 75 2.87 -8.23 -0.52
CA LYS A 75 3.04 -7.21 0.53
C LYS A 75 2.58 -5.86 0.00
N ILE A 76 1.54 -5.27 0.60
CA ILE A 76 1.21 -3.85 0.45
C ILE A 76 2.27 -3.05 1.18
N GLN A 77 3.20 -2.49 0.41
CA GLN A 77 4.27 -1.62 0.92
C GLN A 77 3.77 -0.21 1.18
N LYS A 78 2.71 0.24 0.51
CA LYS A 78 2.18 1.59 0.71
C LYS A 78 0.71 1.65 0.43
N LEU A 79 -0.03 2.29 1.31
CA LEU A 79 -1.40 2.72 1.07
C LEU A 79 -1.61 4.05 1.79
N CYS A 80 -1.72 5.11 1.01
CA CYS A 80 -2.01 6.45 1.49
C CYS A 80 -3.26 6.94 0.77
N LEU A 81 -4.28 7.32 1.54
CA LEU A 81 -5.56 7.82 1.05
C LEU A 81 -5.91 9.09 1.80
N PHE A 82 -6.39 10.10 1.09
CA PHE A 82 -6.92 11.33 1.66
C PHE A 82 -8.23 11.70 0.98
N LEU A 83 -9.14 12.28 1.76
CA LEU A 83 -10.42 12.75 1.24
C LEU A 83 -10.19 13.93 0.29
N LYS A 84 -10.83 13.90 -0.89
CA LYS A 84 -10.69 14.95 -1.90
C LYS A 84 -10.98 16.33 -1.31
N GLY A 85 -10.02 17.24 -1.48
CA GLY A 85 -10.08 18.62 -0.96
C GLY A 85 -9.63 18.77 0.50
N GLN A 86 -9.19 17.70 1.17
CA GLN A 86 -8.67 17.73 2.56
C GLN A 86 -7.19 17.31 2.68
N GLY A 87 -6.49 17.14 1.56
CA GLY A 87 -5.06 16.80 1.52
C GLY A 87 -4.50 16.84 0.09
N SER A 88 -3.20 16.59 -0.04
CA SER A 88 -2.49 16.52 -1.33
C SER A 88 -1.73 15.20 -1.50
N MET A 89 -1.50 14.78 -2.75
CA MET A 89 -0.65 13.65 -3.12
C MET A 89 0.81 13.77 -2.64
N ASP A 90 1.26 14.98 -2.35
CA ASP A 90 2.59 15.27 -1.82
C ASP A 90 2.72 14.81 -0.35
N GLU A 91 1.61 14.80 0.39
CA GLU A 91 1.56 14.34 1.79
C GLU A 91 1.75 12.83 1.90
N CYS A 92 1.49 12.07 0.82
CA CYS A 92 1.72 10.63 0.81
C CYS A 92 3.20 10.24 0.91
N GLY A 93 4.14 11.19 0.88
CA GLY A 93 5.58 10.96 0.99
C GLY A 93 6.10 9.96 -0.05
N ASN A 94 7.39 9.62 0.05
CA ASN A 94 7.99 8.55 -0.76
C ASN A 94 8.31 7.29 0.05
N GLU A 95 8.07 7.33 1.35
CA GLU A 95 8.39 6.23 2.25
C GLU A 95 7.42 5.05 2.07
N ASP A 96 7.98 3.85 2.18
CA ASP A 96 7.26 2.57 2.15
C ASP A 96 7.15 2.06 3.60
N PHE A 97 6.06 1.37 3.91
CA PHE A 97 5.89 0.66 5.16
C PHE A 97 6.99 -0.41 5.31
N LEU A 98 7.84 -0.24 6.32
CA LEU A 98 8.85 -1.23 6.72
C LEU A 98 8.18 -2.61 6.93
N ASN A 99 7.05 -2.62 7.63
CA ASN A 99 6.18 -3.78 7.84
C ASN A 99 4.85 -3.65 7.09
N GLY A 100 4.93 -3.57 5.76
CA GLY A 100 3.76 -3.59 4.89
C GLY A 100 2.77 -4.74 5.17
N GLN A 101 1.51 -4.53 4.82
CA GLN A 101 0.41 -5.46 5.08
C GLN A 101 0.48 -6.64 4.10
N MET A 102 0.51 -7.87 4.61
CA MET A 102 0.45 -9.07 3.76
C MET A 102 -0.98 -9.33 3.31
N LEU A 103 -1.10 -9.65 2.02
CA LEU A 103 -2.31 -10.13 1.35
C LEU A 103 -2.01 -11.47 0.70
N ASN A 104 -2.86 -12.44 1.00
CA ASN A 104 -2.82 -13.80 0.53
C ASN A 104 -4.09 -14.04 -0.32
N GLY A 105 -4.10 -15.07 -1.18
CA GLY A 105 -5.28 -15.35 -2.03
C GLY A 105 -6.60 -15.61 -1.27
N ASN A 106 -6.53 -15.93 0.02
CA ASN A 106 -7.69 -16.19 0.88
C ASN A 106 -7.99 -15.07 1.88
N THR A 107 -7.21 -13.98 1.88
CA THR A 107 -7.35 -12.91 2.87
C THR A 107 -7.71 -11.61 2.17
N SER A 108 -8.64 -10.87 2.77
CA SER A 108 -8.94 -9.50 2.38
C SER A 108 -8.47 -8.53 3.45
N PHE A 109 -7.96 -7.39 3.04
CA PHE A 109 -7.65 -6.28 3.93
C PHE A 109 -8.78 -5.26 3.89
N GLU A 110 -9.40 -4.97 5.02
CA GLU A 110 -10.53 -4.06 5.11
C GLU A 110 -10.17 -2.80 5.89
N ILE A 111 -10.58 -1.65 5.36
CA ILE A 111 -10.43 -0.35 6.02
C ILE A 111 -11.79 0.33 6.05
N ARG A 112 -12.18 0.81 7.23
CA ARG A 112 -13.37 1.65 7.38
C ARG A 112 -13.00 3.10 7.09
N LEU A 113 -13.69 3.70 6.13
CA LEU A 113 -13.46 5.08 5.70
C LEU A 113 -14.78 5.86 5.74
N PRO A 114 -14.76 7.14 6.09
CA PRO A 114 -15.89 8.04 5.87
C PRO A 114 -16.39 7.99 4.42
N THR A 115 -17.68 8.22 4.23
CA THR A 115 -18.25 8.35 2.87
C THR A 115 -17.63 9.52 2.14
N GLY A 116 -17.15 9.31 0.92
CA GLY A 116 -16.49 10.35 0.14
C GLY A 116 -15.71 9.83 -1.04
N VAL A 117 -15.04 10.73 -1.75
CA VAL A 117 -14.12 10.41 -2.85
C VAL A 117 -12.70 10.60 -2.36
N TYR A 118 -11.88 9.55 -2.46
CA TYR A 118 -10.52 9.52 -1.97
C TYR A 118 -9.52 9.58 -3.13
N GLU A 119 -8.44 10.31 -2.91
CA GLU A 119 -7.26 10.33 -3.75
C GLU A 119 -6.10 9.74 -2.97
N GLY A 120 -5.08 9.20 -3.65
CA GLY A 120 -4.02 8.50 -2.95
C GLY A 120 -3.09 7.63 -3.78
N LYS A 121 -2.17 6.96 -3.08
CA LYS A 121 -1.15 6.08 -3.67
C LYS A 121 -1.20 4.69 -3.03
N LEU A 122 -1.07 3.68 -3.87
CA LEU A 122 -0.89 2.27 -3.50
C LEU A 122 0.46 1.79 -4.04
N LYS A 123 1.19 1.01 -3.26
CA LYS A 123 2.34 0.24 -3.75
C LYS A 123 2.26 -1.16 -3.16
N ALA A 124 2.33 -2.16 -4.00
CA ALA A 124 2.32 -3.55 -3.60
C ALA A 124 3.39 -4.33 -4.36
N THR A 125 4.03 -5.27 -3.68
CA THR A 125 5.07 -6.11 -4.27
C THR A 125 4.92 -7.53 -3.76
N GLY A 126 5.12 -8.51 -4.63
CA GLY A 126 5.19 -9.91 -4.24
C GLY A 126 6.17 -10.65 -5.14
N GLY A 127 6.20 -11.96 -5.00
CA GLY A 127 6.99 -12.82 -5.86
C GLY A 127 7.83 -13.83 -5.13
N LYS A 128 8.45 -14.70 -5.93
CA LYS A 128 9.44 -15.71 -5.52
C LYS A 128 10.76 -15.41 -6.22
N PHE A 129 11.85 -16.06 -5.80
CA PHE A 129 13.22 -15.83 -6.27
C PHE A 129 13.42 -15.67 -7.80
N VAL A 130 12.53 -16.25 -8.62
CA VAL A 130 12.61 -16.22 -10.10
C VAL A 130 11.58 -15.29 -10.76
N GLU A 131 10.53 -14.88 -10.05
CA GLU A 131 9.40 -14.11 -10.58
C GLU A 131 8.98 -13.06 -9.56
N SER A 132 9.09 -11.79 -9.93
CA SER A 132 8.60 -10.67 -9.12
C SER A 132 7.29 -10.12 -9.67
N VAL A 133 6.40 -9.69 -8.78
CA VAL A 133 5.21 -8.91 -9.08
C VAL A 133 5.36 -7.56 -8.39
N GLY A 134 5.11 -6.47 -9.10
CA GLY A 134 5.18 -5.12 -8.54
C GLY A 134 4.10 -4.25 -9.15
N ILE A 135 3.44 -3.48 -8.28
CA ILE A 135 2.26 -2.70 -8.63
C ILE A 135 2.36 -1.33 -7.97
N GLY A 136 2.21 -0.28 -8.76
CA GLY A 136 1.96 1.08 -8.29
C GLY A 136 0.55 1.51 -8.69
N GLY A 137 -0.20 2.11 -7.77
CA GLY A 137 -1.52 2.69 -8.04
C GLY A 137 -1.56 4.16 -7.62
N VAL A 138 -2.16 4.99 -8.45
CA VAL A 138 -2.40 6.43 -8.22
C VAL A 138 -3.89 6.66 -8.43
N PHE A 139 -4.62 7.02 -7.38
CA PHE A 139 -6.03 7.36 -7.43
C PHE A 139 -6.15 8.89 -7.46
N GLN A 140 -6.58 9.44 -8.58
CA GLN A 140 -6.73 10.88 -8.75
C GLN A 140 -7.85 11.19 -9.74
N ASN A 141 -8.38 12.40 -9.71
CA ASN A 141 -9.40 12.82 -10.67
C ASN A 141 -8.81 12.97 -12.08
N SER A 142 -8.71 11.87 -12.82
CA SER A 142 -8.14 11.83 -14.17
C SER A 142 -9.25 11.77 -15.21
N ALA A 143 -9.42 12.83 -16.00
CA ALA A 143 -10.28 12.83 -17.19
C ALA A 143 -9.83 11.79 -18.25
N ASN A 144 -8.63 11.24 -18.09
CA ASN A 144 -7.97 10.30 -19.01
C ASN A 144 -7.96 8.85 -18.50
N ALA A 145 -8.65 8.54 -17.40
CA ALA A 145 -8.78 7.17 -16.88
C ALA A 145 -9.79 6.36 -17.72
N LYS A 146 -9.49 6.17 -19.01
CA LYS A 146 -10.26 5.30 -19.92
C LYS A 146 -9.34 4.23 -20.48
N GLY A 147 -9.04 3.23 -19.66
CA GLY A 147 -8.44 1.98 -20.10
C GLY A 147 -9.51 1.00 -20.61
N LEU A 148 -9.11 0.06 -21.45
CA LEU A 148 -9.96 -1.05 -21.89
C LEU A 148 -10.29 -1.93 -20.67
N ASN A 149 -11.53 -1.81 -20.16
CA ASN A 149 -12.16 -2.59 -19.08
C ASN A 149 -11.90 -2.19 -17.61
N THR A 150 -11.11 -1.16 -17.30
CA THR A 150 -10.93 -0.70 -15.92
C THR A 150 -10.91 0.83 -15.88
N ASN A 151 -11.39 1.43 -14.78
CA ASN A 151 -11.36 2.88 -14.53
C ASN A 151 -9.91 3.40 -14.29
N CYS A 152 -8.93 2.76 -14.92
CA CYS A 152 -7.50 2.93 -14.71
C CYS A 152 -6.79 2.95 -16.06
N LYS A 153 -5.89 3.92 -16.24
CA LYS A 153 -4.89 3.92 -17.29
C LYS A 153 -3.67 3.15 -16.80
N VAL A 154 -3.11 2.29 -17.65
CA VAL A 154 -1.88 1.54 -17.35
C VAL A 154 -0.68 2.25 -17.99
N GLU A 155 0.36 2.47 -17.20
CA GLU A 155 1.68 2.88 -17.63
C GLU A 155 2.65 1.73 -17.33
N THR A 156 3.09 1.06 -18.40
CA THR A 156 3.95 -0.11 -18.31
C THR A 156 5.41 0.33 -18.34
N ASP A 157 6.15 0.02 -17.28
CA ASP A 157 7.60 0.06 -17.20
C ASP A 157 8.08 -1.34 -16.77
N LEU A 158 9.17 -1.46 -16.01
CA LEU A 158 9.57 -2.75 -15.41
C LEU A 158 8.51 -3.33 -14.45
N PHE A 159 7.65 -2.49 -13.89
CA PHE A 159 6.46 -2.88 -13.10
C PHE A 159 5.27 -2.02 -13.54
N GLU A 160 4.04 -2.51 -13.36
CA GLU A 160 2.88 -1.74 -13.78
C GLU A 160 2.55 -0.60 -12.83
N LYS A 161 2.24 0.56 -13.43
CA LYS A 161 1.71 1.73 -12.74
C LYS A 161 0.31 2.02 -13.26
N PHE A 162 -0.65 2.10 -12.35
CA PHE A 162 -2.05 2.39 -12.64
C PHE A 162 -2.41 3.80 -12.21
N ILE A 163 -3.05 4.54 -13.10
CA ILE A 163 -3.63 5.84 -12.81
C ILE A 163 -5.15 5.70 -12.92
N CYS A 164 -5.82 5.59 -11.79
CA CYS A 164 -7.25 5.36 -11.67
C CYS A 164 -8.00 6.64 -11.28
N GLU A 165 -9.31 6.66 -11.56
CA GLU A 165 -10.20 7.64 -10.93
C GLU A 165 -10.18 7.53 -9.40
N GLY A 166 -10.55 8.62 -8.72
CA GLY A 166 -10.63 8.66 -7.26
C GLY A 166 -11.57 7.59 -6.69
N LEU A 167 -11.18 6.98 -5.57
CA LEU A 167 -11.92 5.90 -4.92
C LEU A 167 -13.17 6.45 -4.24
N THR A 168 -14.34 6.09 -4.75
CA THR A 168 -15.62 6.45 -4.12
C THR A 168 -16.00 5.43 -3.04
N ILE A 169 -16.11 5.89 -1.80
CA ILE A 169 -16.60 5.12 -0.66
C ILE A 169 -18.03 5.55 -0.37
N ARG A 170 -18.97 4.59 -0.42
CA ARG A 170 -20.39 4.80 -0.08
C ARG A 170 -20.71 4.21 1.30
N SER A 171 -21.61 4.86 2.03
CA SER A 171 -22.05 4.38 3.34
C SER A 171 -22.66 2.98 3.25
N ASN A 172 -22.33 2.11 4.21
CA ASN A 172 -22.89 0.76 4.36
C ASN A 172 -22.62 -0.23 3.22
N TYR A 173 -21.78 0.14 2.24
CA TYR A 173 -21.41 -0.73 1.14
C TYR A 173 -19.88 -0.91 1.03
N PRO A 174 -19.40 -2.11 0.69
CA PRO A 174 -17.99 -2.32 0.42
C PRO A 174 -17.64 -1.82 -0.99
N THR A 175 -16.62 -0.97 -1.08
CA THR A 175 -15.89 -0.72 -2.33
C THR A 175 -14.74 -1.72 -2.40
N LEU A 176 -14.68 -2.50 -3.47
CA LEU A 176 -13.67 -3.54 -3.64
C LEU A 176 -12.55 -3.05 -4.55
N LEU A 177 -11.31 -3.13 -4.08
CA LEU A 177 -10.08 -2.93 -4.83
C LEU A 177 -9.39 -4.29 -5.00
N ARG A 178 -9.45 -4.86 -6.20
CA ARG A 178 -8.87 -6.16 -6.50
C ARG A 178 -7.53 -5.97 -7.21
N ILE A 179 -6.49 -6.58 -6.66
CA ILE A 179 -5.19 -6.75 -7.28
C ILE A 179 -5.21 -8.09 -8.00
N ILE A 180 -5.06 -8.10 -9.32
CA ILE A 180 -5.20 -9.30 -10.14
C ILE A 180 -3.83 -9.68 -10.71
N ILE A 181 -3.20 -10.76 -10.24
CA ILE A 181 -1.96 -11.24 -10.88
C ILE A 181 -2.34 -11.97 -12.16
N THR A 182 -1.80 -11.54 -13.30
CA THR A 182 -2.16 -12.09 -14.61
C THR A 182 -1.23 -13.24 -15.04
N ASN A 183 -1.66 -13.95 -16.08
CA ASN A 183 -0.83 -14.94 -16.76
C ASN A 183 0.25 -14.34 -17.67
N ARG A 184 0.34 -13.01 -17.82
CA ARG A 184 1.38 -12.38 -18.63
C ARG A 184 2.69 -12.29 -17.84
N ARG A 185 3.79 -12.59 -18.52
CA ARG A 185 5.14 -12.62 -17.95
C ARG A 185 6.14 -12.12 -18.98
N ASP A 186 7.02 -11.22 -18.54
CA ASP A 186 8.18 -10.81 -19.31
C ASP A 186 9.45 -11.42 -18.72
N SER A 187 10.27 -11.97 -19.61
CA SER A 187 11.53 -12.61 -19.28
C SER A 187 12.68 -11.62 -19.49
N HIS A 188 13.45 -11.37 -18.44
CA HIS A 188 14.63 -10.51 -18.46
C HIS A 188 15.91 -11.27 -18.13
N TRP A 189 15.92 -12.59 -18.32
CA TRP A 189 17.04 -13.47 -18.00
C TRP A 189 18.36 -13.02 -18.65
N ALA A 190 18.34 -12.68 -19.94
CA ALA A 190 19.54 -12.25 -20.66
C ALA A 190 20.13 -10.95 -20.10
N VAL A 191 19.26 -9.98 -19.77
CA VAL A 191 19.66 -8.69 -19.19
C VAL A 191 20.19 -8.88 -17.76
N SER A 192 19.53 -9.75 -16.99
CA SER A 192 19.89 -10.03 -15.59
C SER A 192 21.25 -10.72 -15.49
N ILE A 193 21.53 -11.69 -16.36
CA ILE A 193 22.85 -12.35 -16.44
C ILE A 193 23.93 -11.36 -16.88
N GLY A 194 23.65 -10.56 -17.90
CA GLY A 194 24.57 -9.52 -18.37
C GLY A 194 24.96 -8.56 -17.25
N LEU A 195 23.99 -8.00 -16.55
CA LEU A 195 24.24 -7.09 -15.43
C LEU A 195 24.96 -7.76 -14.26
N ALA A 196 24.63 -8.99 -13.91
CA ALA A 196 25.32 -9.71 -12.85
C ALA A 196 26.83 -9.84 -13.13
N ILE A 197 27.20 -10.09 -14.39
CA ILE A 197 28.60 -10.18 -14.84
C ILE A 197 29.30 -8.82 -14.76
N PHE A 198 28.66 -7.75 -15.25
CA PHE A 198 29.29 -6.42 -15.30
C PHE A 198 29.28 -5.66 -13.97
N THR A 199 28.35 -5.97 -13.07
CA THR A 199 28.21 -5.26 -11.78
C THR A 199 28.82 -6.02 -10.60
N ILE A 200 29.51 -7.15 -10.84
CA ILE A 200 30.05 -8.02 -9.77
C ILE A 200 28.93 -8.38 -8.76
N GLY A 201 27.72 -8.63 -9.27
CA GLY A 201 26.57 -9.01 -8.46
C GLY A 201 25.92 -7.91 -7.61
N ILE A 202 26.24 -6.63 -7.80
CA ILE A 202 25.66 -5.53 -7.01
C ILE A 202 24.21 -5.23 -7.42
N ILE A 203 23.85 -5.40 -8.71
CA ILE A 203 22.50 -5.12 -9.22
C ILE A 203 21.90 -6.42 -9.76
N ILE A 204 20.87 -6.92 -9.08
CA ILE A 204 20.09 -8.10 -9.50
C ILE A 204 18.73 -7.61 -9.98
N ILE A 205 18.52 -7.61 -11.30
CA ILE A 205 17.18 -7.50 -11.86
C ILE A 205 16.51 -8.87 -11.72
N PRO A 206 15.24 -8.95 -11.29
CA PRO A 206 14.53 -10.22 -11.25
C PRO A 206 14.52 -10.82 -12.67
N PRO A 207 14.82 -12.12 -12.80
CA PRO A 207 14.98 -12.73 -14.12
C PRO A 207 13.66 -12.80 -14.88
N SER A 208 12.54 -12.60 -14.21
CA SER A 208 11.27 -12.30 -14.86
C SER A 208 10.32 -11.51 -13.99
N VAL A 209 9.46 -10.74 -14.66
CA VAL A 209 8.39 -9.96 -14.04
C VAL A 209 7.05 -10.49 -14.50
N ARG A 210 6.12 -10.60 -13.56
CA ARG A 210 4.73 -10.90 -13.86
C ARG A 210 3.87 -9.66 -13.75
N HIS A 211 3.01 -9.55 -14.74
CA HIS A 211 2.07 -8.45 -14.90
C HIS A 211 0.87 -8.67 -13.99
N ALA A 212 0.39 -7.63 -13.34
CA ALA A 212 -0.78 -7.58 -12.50
C ALA A 212 -1.67 -6.37 -12.83
N ASP A 213 -2.98 -6.59 -12.85
CA ASP A 213 -4.00 -5.57 -13.09
C ASP A 213 -4.62 -5.06 -11.78
N ILE A 214 -5.23 -3.87 -11.83
CA ILE A 214 -6.09 -3.34 -10.76
C ILE A 214 -7.52 -3.20 -11.26
N GLU A 215 -8.47 -3.74 -10.51
CA GLU A 215 -9.90 -3.60 -10.73
C GLU A 215 -10.56 -2.93 -9.51
N ILE A 216 -11.40 -1.91 -9.76
CA ILE A 216 -12.19 -1.25 -8.70
C ILE A 216 -13.65 -1.54 -8.96
N VAL A 217 -14.30 -2.27 -8.05
CA VAL A 217 -15.73 -2.58 -8.11
C VAL A 217 -16.45 -1.71 -7.11
N TYR A 218 -17.24 -0.78 -7.63
CA TYR A 218 -18.12 0.06 -6.82
C TYR A 218 -19.45 -0.66 -6.52
N PRO A 219 -20.01 -0.45 -5.33
CA PRO A 219 -21.34 -0.96 -5.03
C PRO A 219 -22.37 -0.26 -5.93
N LYS A 220 -23.31 -1.06 -6.47
CA LYS A 220 -24.40 -0.57 -7.32
C LYS A 220 -25.34 0.33 -6.52
#